data_AF-A0A1H1WDL4-F1
#
_entry.id   AF-A0A1H1WDL4-F1
#
_cell.length_a   1.000
_cell.length_b   1.000
_cell.length_c   1.000
_cell.angle_alpha   90.00
_cell.angle_beta   90.00
_cell.angle_gamma   90.00
#
_symmetry.space_group_name_H-M   'P 1'
#
loop_
_entity.id
_entity.type
_entity.pdbx_description
1 polymer ?
#
loop_
_entity_poly.entity_id
_entity_poly.type
_entity_poly.pdbx_seq_one_letter_code
_entity_poly.pdbx_strand_id
1 'polypeptide(L)'
;MTEEEPNPWAEIVGPCYTVTSMARTLGRTEAEVMEAGNDLSLLMLRTEDGVYLFPVFQLHDGEVVPGLREVLLTLQTGVSDSWTWAQWLNVSLPEADPPRNITRLIEGRLDEALRDARHDAWSWSN
;
A
#
# COMPACT_ATOMS: atom_id res chain seq x y z
N MET A 1 13.98 24.54 7.91
CA MET A 1 14.37 23.31 7.19
C MET A 1 14.22 22.21 8.22
N THR A 2 13.05 21.59 8.31
CA THR A 2 12.81 20.50 9.26
C THR A 2 13.40 19.24 8.64
N GLU A 3 14.49 18.74 9.22
CA GLU A 3 14.96 17.39 8.97
C GLU A 3 13.84 16.46 9.45
N GLU A 4 13.11 15.86 8.50
CA GLU A 4 12.22 14.75 8.80
C GLU A 4 13.13 13.60 9.27
N GLU A 5 13.13 13.33 10.58
CA GLU A 5 13.79 12.13 11.09
C GLU A 5 13.24 10.92 10.32
N PRO A 6 14.11 10.00 9.86
CA PRO A 6 13.68 8.84 9.10
C PRO A 6 12.70 8.05 9.96
N ASN A 7 11.46 8.00 9.51
CA ASN A 7 10.41 7.23 10.15
C ASN A 7 10.92 5.78 10.32
N PRO A 8 10.99 5.23 11.56
CA PRO A 8 11.49 3.87 11.80
C PRO A 8 10.73 2.80 11.01
N TRP A 9 9.50 3.10 10.58
CA TRP A 9 8.68 2.23 9.72
C TRP A 9 9.15 2.20 8.26
N ALA A 10 9.98 3.17 7.82
CA ALA A 10 10.49 3.26 6.47
C ALA A 10 11.39 2.09 6.08
N GLU A 11 12.01 1.42 7.05
CA GLU A 11 12.83 0.23 6.80
C GLU A 11 11.99 -1.00 6.40
N ILE A 12 10.74 -1.08 6.87
CA ILE A 12 9.86 -2.25 6.64
C ILE A 12 9.00 -2.03 5.39
N VAL A 13 8.36 -0.86 5.25
CA VAL A 13 7.39 -0.59 4.18
C VAL A 13 7.85 0.49 3.19
N GLY A 14 9.02 1.10 3.40
CA GLY A 14 9.47 2.26 2.62
C GLY A 14 8.88 3.59 3.13
N PRO A 15 9.23 4.72 2.49
CA PRO A 15 8.76 6.04 2.92
C PRO A 15 7.23 6.11 2.92
N CYS A 16 6.67 6.86 3.87
CA CYS A 16 5.23 7.05 4.05
C CYS A 16 4.88 8.53 4.12
N TYR A 17 3.75 8.89 3.53
CA TYR A 17 3.10 10.17 3.76
C TYR A 17 2.25 10.14 5.03
N THR A 18 2.14 11.29 5.70
CA THR A 18 1.03 11.59 6.61
C THR A 18 -0.25 11.85 5.82
N VAL A 19 -1.40 11.89 6.50
CA VAL A 19 -2.70 12.26 5.89
C VAL A 19 -2.59 13.60 5.14
N THR A 20 -2.06 14.64 5.80
CA THR A 20 -1.85 15.97 5.22
C THR A 20 -0.96 15.95 3.99
N SER A 21 0.14 15.18 4.03
CA SER A 21 1.07 15.09 2.91
C SER A 21 0.45 14.36 1.72
N MET A 22 -0.29 13.27 1.97
CA MET A 22 -1.00 12.52 0.94
C MET A 22 -2.11 13.37 0.29
N ALA A 23 -2.88 14.10 1.10
CA ALA A 23 -3.92 15.01 0.63
C ALA A 23 -3.36 16.08 -0.31
N ARG A 24 -2.25 16.72 0.10
CA ARG A 24 -1.54 17.68 -0.74
C ARG A 24 -1.03 17.05 -2.04
N THR A 25 -0.45 15.85 -1.98
CA THR A 25 0.09 15.15 -3.14
C THR A 25 -1.00 14.81 -4.17
N LEU A 26 -2.17 14.34 -3.70
CA LEU A 26 -3.30 13.97 -4.57
C LEU A 26 -4.20 15.15 -4.95
N GLY A 27 -3.95 16.35 -4.42
CA GLY A 27 -4.85 17.50 -4.60
C GLY A 27 -6.24 17.29 -3.99
N ARG A 28 -6.34 16.48 -2.92
CA ARG A 28 -7.57 16.12 -2.20
C ARG A 28 -7.60 16.74 -0.81
N THR A 29 -8.74 16.69 -0.16
CA THR A 29 -8.88 16.99 1.27
C THR A 29 -8.39 15.83 2.14
N GLU A 30 -8.02 16.11 3.39
CA GLU A 30 -7.67 15.07 4.35
C GLU A 30 -8.84 14.09 4.61
N ALA A 31 -10.08 14.59 4.57
CA ALA A 31 -11.27 13.77 4.72
C ALA A 31 -11.43 12.75 3.57
N GLU A 32 -11.23 13.18 2.32
CA GLU A 32 -11.27 12.29 1.15
C GLU A 32 -10.14 11.25 1.18
N VAL A 33 -8.96 11.61 1.69
CA VAL A 33 -7.85 10.66 1.87
C VAL A 33 -8.18 9.62 2.94
N MET A 34 -8.76 10.05 4.07
CA MET A 34 -9.18 9.13 5.12
C MET A 34 -10.32 8.21 4.66
N GLU A 35 -11.29 8.74 3.92
CA GLU A 35 -12.35 7.95 3.29
C GLU A 35 -11.78 6.92 2.32
N ALA A 36 -10.84 7.32 1.46
CA ALA A 36 -10.15 6.43 0.53
C ALA A 36 -9.31 5.35 1.24
N GLY A 37 -8.77 5.64 2.43
CA GLY A 37 -8.11 4.64 3.27
C GLY A 37 -9.11 3.63 3.86
N ASN A 38 -10.27 4.11 4.32
CA ASN A 38 -11.31 3.28 4.91
C ASN A 38 -12.00 2.35 3.89
N ASP A 39 -12.13 2.81 2.64
CA ASP A 39 -12.77 2.04 1.56
C ASP A 39 -11.80 1.19 0.73
N LEU A 40 -10.53 1.15 1.14
CA LEU A 40 -9.40 0.47 0.51
C LEU A 40 -9.06 0.96 -0.91
N SER A 41 -9.44 2.19 -1.28
CA SER A 41 -8.88 2.87 -2.45
C SER A 41 -7.44 3.31 -2.26
N LEU A 42 -7.00 3.49 -1.00
CA LEU A 42 -5.62 3.75 -0.60
C LEU A 42 -5.19 2.72 0.44
N LEU A 43 -3.92 2.34 0.41
CA LEU A 43 -3.30 1.60 1.49
C LEU A 43 -3.02 2.55 2.66
N MET A 44 -3.83 2.42 3.71
CA MET A 44 -3.71 3.14 4.96
C MET A 44 -3.15 2.23 6.05
N LEU A 45 -2.05 2.66 6.66
CA LEU A 45 -1.42 2.02 7.81
C LEU A 45 -1.76 2.81 9.07
N ARG A 46 -1.90 2.10 10.18
CA ARG A 46 -2.04 2.69 11.50
C ARG A 46 -0.88 2.20 12.38
N THR A 47 -0.09 3.13 12.87
CA THR A 47 0.99 2.84 13.82
C THR A 47 0.43 2.54 15.21
N GLU A 48 1.26 2.00 16.10
CA GLU A 48 0.86 1.68 17.48
C GLU A 48 0.42 2.92 18.28
N ASP A 49 1.02 4.08 18.03
CA ASP A 49 0.66 5.37 18.61
C ASP A 49 -0.57 6.03 17.93
N GLY A 50 -1.19 5.35 16.97
CA GLY A 50 -2.45 5.74 16.36
C GLY A 50 -2.35 6.73 15.20
N VAL A 51 -1.14 6.96 14.67
CA VAL A 51 -0.90 7.81 13.50
C VAL A 51 -1.23 7.06 12.22
N TYR A 52 -1.88 7.75 11.28
CA TYR A 52 -2.18 7.23 9.95
C TYR A 52 -1.07 7.57 8.96
N LEU A 53 -0.60 6.53 8.26
CA LEU A 53 0.47 6.60 7.29
C LEU A 53 0.03 5.99 5.95
N PHE A 54 0.53 6.55 4.86
CA PHE A 54 0.23 6.09 3.50
C PHE A 54 1.54 5.83 2.76
N PRO A 55 1.91 4.57 2.48
CA PRO A 55 3.16 4.26 1.82
C PRO A 55 3.29 4.92 0.44
N VAL A 56 4.43 5.53 0.15
CA VAL A 56 4.65 6.31 -1.08
C VAL A 56 4.61 5.44 -2.34
N PHE A 57 5.01 4.16 -2.25
CA PHE A 57 5.04 3.24 -3.38
C PHE A 57 3.68 3.01 -4.03
N GLN A 58 2.59 3.33 -3.33
CA GLN A 58 1.22 3.19 -3.84
C GLN A 58 0.86 4.25 -4.90
N LEU A 59 1.75 5.22 -5.11
CA LEU A 59 1.62 6.24 -6.14
C LEU A 59 2.64 6.04 -7.27
N HIS A 60 2.23 6.32 -8.50
CA HIS A 60 3.07 6.37 -9.68
C HIS A 60 2.69 7.61 -10.51
N ASP A 61 3.67 8.42 -10.89
CA ASP A 61 3.47 9.70 -11.58
C ASP A 61 2.46 10.64 -10.90
N GLY A 62 2.39 10.60 -9.56
CA GLY A 62 1.51 11.45 -8.76
C GLY A 62 0.09 10.91 -8.57
N GLU A 63 -0.25 9.79 -9.21
CA GLU A 63 -1.56 9.15 -9.15
C GLU A 63 -1.50 7.83 -8.41
N VAL A 64 -2.64 7.36 -7.89
CA VAL A 64 -2.74 6.03 -7.27
C VAL A 64 -2.50 4.95 -8.32
N VAL A 65 -1.65 3.98 -8.01
CA VAL A 65 -1.34 2.87 -8.92
C VAL A 65 -2.64 2.13 -9.32
N PRO A 66 -2.95 2.02 -10.62
CA PRO A 66 -4.16 1.33 -11.08
C PRO A 66 -4.20 -0.13 -10.60
N GLY A 67 -5.39 -0.59 -10.19
CA GLY A 67 -5.57 -1.96 -9.70
C GLY A 67 -5.23 -2.18 -8.22
N LEU A 68 -4.73 -1.16 -7.52
CA LEU A 68 -4.39 -1.26 -6.10
C LEU A 68 -5.60 -1.66 -5.25
N ARG A 69 -6.75 -1.03 -5.48
CA ARG A 69 -7.98 -1.29 -4.72
C ARG A 69 -8.41 -2.75 -4.84
N GLU A 70 -8.37 -3.29 -6.04
CA GLU A 70 -8.75 -4.67 -6.35
C GLU A 70 -7.85 -5.67 -5.62
N VAL A 71 -6.54 -5.38 -5.57
CA VAL A 71 -5.58 -6.17 -4.80
C VAL A 71 -5.86 -6.06 -3.29
N LEU A 72 -6.06 -4.86 -2.75
CA LEU A 72 -6.32 -4.68 -1.31
C LEU A 72 -7.62 -5.38 -0.88
N LEU A 73 -8.69 -5.26 -1.67
CA LEU A 73 -9.95 -5.99 -1.42
C LEU A 73 -9.76 -7.50 -1.48
N THR A 74 -8.87 -8.00 -2.34
CA THR A 74 -8.54 -9.43 -2.41
C THR A 74 -7.75 -9.88 -1.18
N LEU A 75 -6.72 -9.14 -0.78
CA LEU A 75 -5.90 -9.49 0.39
C LEU A 75 -6.71 -9.43 1.70
N GLN A 76 -7.67 -8.52 1.79
CA GLN A 76 -8.58 -8.40 2.94
C GLN A 76 -9.38 -9.67 3.21
N THR A 77 -9.63 -10.51 2.20
CA THR A 77 -10.36 -11.77 2.42
C THR A 77 -9.54 -12.81 3.18
N GLY A 78 -8.21 -12.63 3.25
CA GLY A 78 -7.29 -13.53 3.94
C GLY A 78 -6.95 -13.09 5.35
N VAL A 79 -6.55 -11.82 5.51
CA VAL A 79 -6.14 -11.25 6.79
C VAL A 79 -6.54 -9.78 6.87
N SER A 80 -6.99 -9.33 8.04
CA SER A 80 -7.35 -7.93 8.31
C SER A 80 -6.17 -7.14 8.90
N ASP A 81 -5.02 -7.16 8.24
CA ASP A 81 -3.81 -6.44 8.67
C ASP A 81 -3.15 -5.71 7.50
N SER A 82 -3.23 -4.37 7.53
CA SER A 82 -2.67 -3.53 6.46
C SER A 82 -1.14 -3.52 6.42
N TRP A 83 -0.47 -3.84 7.52
CA TRP A 83 0.99 -4.00 7.52
C TRP A 83 1.42 -5.26 6.77
N THR A 84 0.66 -6.35 6.89
CA THR A 84 0.86 -7.55 6.08
C THR A 84 0.65 -7.26 4.59
N TRP A 85 -0.39 -6.50 4.23
CA TRP A 85 -0.63 -6.11 2.84
C TRP A 85 0.48 -5.21 2.27
N ALA A 86 0.99 -4.27 3.08
CA ALA A 86 2.10 -3.41 2.70
C ALA A 86 3.37 -4.20 2.39
N GLN A 87 3.69 -5.18 3.25
CA GLN A 87 4.82 -6.09 3.03
C GLN A 87 4.62 -6.91 1.76
N TRP A 88 3.43 -7.48 1.55
CA TRP A 88 3.14 -8.23 0.33
C TRP A 88 3.34 -7.41 -0.95
N LEU A 89 2.93 -6.14 -0.94
CA LEU A 89 3.08 -5.24 -2.09
C LEU A 89 4.54 -4.83 -2.34
N ASN A 90 5.30 -4.55 -1.28
CA ASN A 90 6.58 -3.85 -1.41
C ASN A 90 7.81 -4.69 -1.08
N VAL A 91 7.71 -5.82 -0.37
CA VAL A 91 8.90 -6.65 -0.09
C VAL A 91 9.50 -7.14 -1.41
N SER A 92 10.83 -7.01 -1.52
CA SER A 92 11.57 -7.47 -2.68
C SER A 92 11.88 -8.95 -2.54
N LEU A 93 11.39 -9.76 -3.49
CA LEU A 93 11.69 -11.18 -3.64
C LEU A 93 12.61 -11.35 -4.85
N PRO A 94 13.92 -11.60 -4.68
CA PRO A 94 14.88 -11.60 -5.78
C PRO A 94 14.58 -12.60 -6.91
N GLU A 95 13.91 -13.71 -6.59
CA GLU A 95 13.53 -14.76 -7.54
C GLU A 95 12.21 -14.45 -8.27
N ALA A 96 11.51 -13.38 -7.91
CA ALA A 96 10.26 -12.96 -8.54
C ALA A 96 10.52 -11.96 -9.67
N ASP A 97 9.69 -12.03 -10.73
CA ASP A 97 9.68 -11.05 -11.82
C ASP A 97 8.29 -10.39 -11.92
N PRO A 98 8.15 -9.11 -11.51
CA PRO A 98 9.17 -8.24 -10.97
C PRO A 98 9.40 -8.56 -9.48
N PRO A 99 10.50 -8.10 -8.87
CA PRO A 99 10.82 -8.44 -7.49
C PRO A 99 9.78 -7.98 -6.46
N ARG A 100 8.96 -6.97 -6.78
CA ARG A 100 7.93 -6.41 -5.90
C ARG A 100 6.56 -6.48 -6.57
N ASN A 101 5.54 -6.87 -5.83
CA ASN A 101 4.19 -7.00 -6.39
C ASN A 101 3.59 -5.66 -6.84
N ILE A 102 3.94 -4.54 -6.21
CA ILE A 102 3.51 -3.20 -6.65
C ILE A 102 4.00 -2.89 -8.08
N THR A 103 5.18 -3.39 -8.47
CA THR A 103 5.72 -3.18 -9.81
C THR A 103 4.88 -3.87 -10.88
N ARG A 104 4.24 -5.02 -10.56
CA ARG A 104 3.27 -5.66 -11.48
C ARG A 104 2.13 -4.72 -11.83
N LEU A 105 1.61 -3.99 -10.83
CA LEU A 105 0.51 -3.07 -11.04
C LEU A 105 0.94 -1.86 -11.89
N ILE A 106 2.13 -1.31 -11.63
CA ILE A 106 2.73 -0.23 -12.43
C ILE A 106 2.91 -0.66 -13.90
N GLU A 107 3.31 -1.92 -14.13
CA GLU A 107 3.49 -2.49 -15.47
C GLU A 107 2.19 -3.00 -16.12
N GLY A 108 1.03 -2.80 -15.48
CA GLY A 108 -0.27 -3.22 -16.01
C GLY A 108 -0.55 -4.73 -15.92
N ARG A 109 0.26 -5.49 -15.16
CA ARG A 109 0.13 -6.94 -14.93
C ARG A 109 -0.86 -7.26 -13.79
N LEU A 110 -2.02 -6.61 -13.80
CA LEU A 110 -3.03 -6.72 -12.73
C LEU A 110 -3.53 -8.16 -12.54
N ASP A 111 -3.77 -8.89 -13.62
CA ASP A 111 -4.26 -10.28 -13.54
C ASP A 111 -3.27 -11.20 -12.81
N GLU A 112 -1.96 -10.96 -12.96
CA GLU A 112 -0.93 -11.68 -12.23
C GLU A 112 -0.92 -11.34 -10.75
N ALA A 113 -1.00 -10.04 -10.43
CA ALA A 113 -1.08 -9.58 -9.05
C ALA A 113 -2.32 -10.14 -8.33
N LEU A 114 -3.50 -10.16 -9.00
CA LEU A 114 -4.73 -10.70 -8.42
C LEU A 114 -4.69 -12.22 -8.23
N ARG A 115 -4.01 -12.96 -9.13
CA ARG A 115 -3.85 -14.41 -8.97
C ARG A 115 -3.06 -14.74 -7.71
N ASP A 116 -1.92 -14.07 -7.52
CA ASP A 116 -1.04 -14.33 -6.39
C ASP A 116 -1.66 -13.79 -5.09
N ALA A 117 -2.33 -12.63 -5.12
CA ALA A 117 -3.07 -12.10 -3.98
C ALA A 117 -4.17 -13.07 -3.51
N ARG A 118 -4.91 -13.73 -4.42
CA ARG A 118 -5.90 -14.74 -4.05
C ARG A 118 -5.27 -15.98 -3.43
N HIS A 119 -4.15 -16.44 -3.97
CA HIS A 119 -3.41 -17.57 -3.43
C HIS A 119 -2.96 -17.29 -1.98
N ASP A 120 -2.34 -16.14 -1.75
CA ASP A 120 -1.82 -15.79 -0.43
C ASP A 120 -2.93 -15.45 0.56
N ALA A 121 -3.98 -14.76 0.11
CA ALA A 121 -5.18 -14.55 0.93
C ALA A 121 -5.80 -15.88 1.38
N TRP A 122 -5.90 -16.88 0.49
CA TRP A 122 -6.34 -18.21 0.86
C TRP A 122 -5.40 -18.84 1.89
N SER A 123 -4.08 -18.74 1.68
CA SER A 123 -3.09 -19.29 2.62
C SER A 123 -3.13 -18.63 4.00
N TRP A 124 -3.45 -17.35 4.11
CA TRP A 124 -3.57 -16.65 5.40
C TRP A 124 -4.89 -16.91 6.12
N SER A 125 -5.92 -17.32 5.38
CA SER A 125 -7.26 -17.63 5.93
C SER A 125 -7.38 -19.04 6.54
N ASN A 126 -6.39 -19.90 6.34
CA ASN A 126 -6.35 -21.28 6.85
C ASN A 126 -5.41 -21.42 8.05
#